data_AF-A0A8I1DSY8-F1
#
_entry.id   AF-A0A8I1DSY8-F1
#
_cell.length_a   1.000
_cell.length_b   1.000
_cell.length_c   1.000
_cell.angle_alpha   90.00
_cell.angle_beta   90.00
_cell.angle_gamma   90.00
#
_symmetry.space_group_name_H-M   'P 1'
#
loop_
_entity.id
_entity.type
_entity.pdbx_description
1 polymer ?
#
loop_
_entity_poly.entity_id
_entity_poly.type
_entity_poly.pdbx_seq_one_letter_code
_entity_poly.pdbx_strand_id
1 'polypeptide(L)'
;ALFPHRTVAQNIATVPRLLGWSKKHIQARIDELVDLMSLDRNVLPRYPHQLSGGQQGRVAIARALAADPPILLMDEPFAAIDPVVRERLQDELLLLQQRLRKTIVLVTHDINEAIRLGDRIAIFQEGGELAQFATPDHILSHPASDFVRRFIGPEPNLQRLGRIQVGQLPRHDVPLIDESLSPIASPHPPVASPLRLVLDKKRRPLNWFDPVKRRTLPVDAPLAAINTLRFAYSALLD
;
A
#
# COMPACT_ATOMS: atom_id res chain seq x y z
N ALA A 1 -7.83 20.28 -6.32
CA ALA A 1 -8.44 20.66 -7.62
C ALA A 1 -7.42 21.32 -8.56
N LEU A 2 -7.28 20.82 -9.80
CA LEU A 2 -6.46 21.42 -10.87
C LEU A 2 -7.15 22.64 -11.49
N PHE A 3 -6.38 23.57 -12.07
CA PHE A 3 -6.94 24.68 -12.83
C PHE A 3 -7.39 24.17 -14.21
N PRO A 4 -8.70 24.20 -14.53
CA PRO A 4 -9.24 23.56 -15.73
C PRO A 4 -8.82 24.26 -17.03
N HIS A 5 -8.56 25.57 -16.96
CA HIS A 5 -8.14 26.42 -18.07
C HIS A 5 -6.62 26.45 -18.27
N ARG A 6 -5.86 25.65 -17.52
CA ARG A 6 -4.40 25.55 -17.63
C ARG A 6 -4.00 24.15 -18.06
N THR A 7 -2.96 24.03 -18.87
CA THR A 7 -2.39 22.73 -19.22
C THR A 7 -1.78 22.05 -18.00
N VAL A 8 -1.44 20.77 -18.09
CA VAL A 8 -0.72 20.03 -17.05
C VAL A 8 0.59 20.72 -16.68
N ALA A 9 1.41 21.09 -17.68
CA ALA A 9 2.66 21.80 -17.43
C ALA A 9 2.45 23.12 -16.70
N GLN A 10 1.41 23.89 -17.08
CA GLN A 10 1.08 25.15 -16.43
C GLN A 10 0.54 24.95 -15.01
N ASN A 11 -0.22 23.88 -14.76
CA ASN A 11 -0.66 23.51 -13.42
C ASN A 11 0.55 23.25 -12.52
N ILE A 12 1.46 22.37 -12.92
CA ILE A 12 2.69 22.06 -12.17
C ILE A 12 3.53 23.32 -11.95
N ALA A 13 3.72 24.14 -12.99
CA ALA A 13 4.48 25.39 -12.92
C ALA A 13 3.87 26.48 -12.03
N THR A 14 2.61 26.34 -11.59
CA THR A 14 1.90 27.45 -10.96
C THR A 14 2.59 27.96 -9.70
N VAL A 15 2.95 27.07 -8.77
CA VAL A 15 3.58 27.48 -7.50
C VAL A 15 5.01 28.00 -7.72
N PRO A 16 5.90 27.32 -8.47
CA PRO A 16 7.22 27.85 -8.80
C PRO A 16 7.21 29.24 -9.45
N ARG A 17 6.22 29.53 -10.32
CA ARG A 17 6.05 30.86 -10.92
C ARG A 17 5.70 31.92 -9.88
N LEU A 18 4.82 31.60 -8.93
CA LEU A 18 4.46 32.51 -7.84
C LEU A 18 5.64 32.78 -6.91
N LEU A 19 6.53 31.81 -6.75
CA LEU A 19 7.78 31.95 -6.00
C LEU A 19 8.90 32.65 -6.80
N GLY A 20 8.63 33.10 -8.02
CA GLY A 20 9.59 33.86 -8.84
C GLY A 20 10.73 33.03 -9.42
N TRP A 21 10.58 31.71 -9.54
CA TRP A 21 11.65 30.86 -10.09
C TRP A 21 11.90 31.17 -11.58
N SER A 22 13.15 31.01 -12.03
CA SER A 22 13.51 31.19 -13.44
C SER A 22 12.83 30.16 -14.33
N LYS A 23 12.52 30.52 -15.58
CA LYS A 23 11.89 29.60 -16.55
C LYS A 23 12.66 28.29 -16.71
N LYS A 24 14.00 28.35 -16.71
CA LYS A 24 14.88 27.18 -16.80
C LYS A 24 14.73 26.27 -15.60
N HIS A 25 14.68 26.83 -14.39
CA HIS A 25 14.50 26.07 -13.16
C HIS A 25 13.11 25.41 -13.10
N ILE A 26 12.07 26.14 -13.50
CA ILE A 26 10.70 25.62 -13.57
C ILE A 26 10.63 24.44 -14.53
N GLN A 27 11.23 24.55 -15.72
CA GLN A 27 11.21 23.48 -16.71
C GLN A 27 11.91 22.23 -16.19
N ALA A 28 13.11 22.37 -15.61
CA ALA A 28 13.83 21.25 -14.99
C ALA A 28 13.00 20.56 -13.90
N ARG A 29 12.30 21.34 -13.06
CA ARG A 29 11.42 20.80 -12.01
C ARG A 29 10.18 20.10 -12.56
N ILE A 30 9.59 20.61 -13.65
CA ILE A 30 8.48 19.92 -14.33
C ILE A 30 8.96 18.55 -14.83
N ASP A 31 10.13 18.51 -15.49
CA ASP A 31 10.67 17.27 -16.04
C ASP A 31 10.94 16.23 -14.94
N GLU A 32 11.56 16.65 -13.84
CA GLU A 32 11.78 15.81 -12.65
C GLU A 32 10.46 15.24 -12.11
N LEU A 33 9.43 16.07 -11.97
CA LEU A 33 8.14 15.65 -11.40
C LEU A 33 7.36 14.73 -12.35
N VAL A 34 7.47 14.93 -13.65
CA VAL A 34 6.88 14.02 -14.65
C VAL A 34 7.48 12.64 -14.52
N ASP A 35 8.81 12.54 -14.42
CA ASP A 35 9.51 11.28 -14.26
C ASP A 35 9.18 10.63 -12.89
N LEU A 36 9.17 11.43 -11.82
CA LEU A 36 8.84 10.95 -10.46
C LEU A 36 7.41 10.39 -10.38
N MET A 37 6.44 11.06 -11.02
CA MET A 37 5.04 10.62 -11.07
C MET A 37 4.77 9.58 -12.17
N SER A 38 5.80 9.17 -12.92
CA SER A 38 5.68 8.25 -14.06
C SER A 38 4.56 8.67 -15.03
N LEU A 39 4.52 9.96 -15.35
CA LEU A 39 3.59 10.55 -16.33
C LEU A 39 4.24 10.53 -17.71
N ASP A 40 3.47 10.27 -18.76
CA ASP A 40 3.94 10.44 -20.13
C ASP A 40 4.09 11.95 -20.42
N ARG A 41 5.24 12.36 -20.96
CA ARG A 41 5.53 13.75 -21.37
C ARG A 41 4.47 14.30 -22.34
N ASN A 42 3.81 13.44 -23.12
CA ASN A 42 2.72 13.80 -24.02
C ASN A 42 1.47 14.35 -23.31
N VAL A 43 1.37 14.19 -21.98
CA VAL A 43 0.26 14.76 -21.19
C VAL A 43 0.51 16.22 -20.79
N LEU A 44 1.76 16.70 -20.82
CA LEU A 44 2.11 18.08 -20.45
C LEU A 44 1.32 19.18 -21.19
N PRO A 45 1.08 19.08 -22.51
CA PRO A 45 0.28 20.08 -23.23
C PRO A 45 -1.24 19.90 -23.04
N ARG A 46 -1.70 18.79 -22.44
CA ARG A 46 -3.14 18.50 -22.28
C ARG A 46 -3.74 19.31 -21.13
N TYR A 47 -5.05 19.48 -21.17
CA TYR A 47 -5.86 20.06 -20.10
C TYR A 47 -6.40 18.99 -19.16
N PRO A 48 -6.74 19.32 -17.89
CA PRO A 48 -7.23 18.34 -16.91
C PRO A 48 -8.39 17.47 -17.40
N HIS A 49 -9.36 18.04 -18.13
CA HIS A 49 -10.51 17.30 -18.66
C HIS A 49 -10.15 16.25 -19.72
N GLN A 50 -8.93 16.26 -20.24
CA GLN A 50 -8.41 15.30 -21.23
C GLN A 50 -7.61 14.16 -20.57
N LEU A 51 -7.58 14.10 -19.25
CA LEU A 51 -6.84 13.13 -18.45
C LEU A 51 -7.79 12.15 -17.76
N SER A 52 -7.32 10.92 -17.54
CA SER A 52 -8.00 9.99 -16.64
C SER A 52 -7.98 10.50 -15.19
N GLY A 53 -8.89 10.02 -14.34
CA GLY A 53 -8.91 10.40 -12.92
C GLY A 53 -7.59 10.14 -12.21
N GLY A 54 -6.94 8.99 -12.50
CA GLY A 54 -5.60 8.68 -11.97
C GLY A 54 -4.52 9.67 -12.43
N GLN A 55 -4.54 10.06 -13.72
CA GLN A 55 -3.63 11.09 -14.24
C GLN A 55 -3.87 12.45 -13.59
N GLN A 56 -5.13 12.85 -13.38
CA GLN A 56 -5.45 14.10 -12.68
C GLN A 56 -4.93 14.09 -11.24
N GLY A 57 -5.09 12.98 -10.52
CA GLY A 57 -4.56 12.79 -9.17
C GLY A 57 -3.04 12.98 -9.12
N ARG A 58 -2.31 12.31 -10.03
CA ARG A 58 -0.85 12.46 -10.14
C ARG A 58 -0.42 13.89 -10.45
N VAL A 59 -1.12 14.60 -11.35
CA VAL A 59 -0.82 16.00 -11.66
C VAL A 59 -1.13 16.92 -10.48
N ALA A 60 -2.15 16.62 -9.68
CA ALA A 60 -2.48 17.38 -8.47
C ALA A 60 -1.36 17.25 -7.42
N ILE A 61 -0.87 16.02 -7.20
CA ILE A 61 0.28 15.75 -6.32
C ILE A 61 1.54 16.43 -6.86
N ALA A 62 1.83 16.31 -8.15
CA ALA A 62 2.98 16.97 -8.80
C ALA A 62 2.97 18.48 -8.57
N ARG A 63 1.81 19.12 -8.74
CA ARG A 63 1.65 20.56 -8.48
C ARG A 63 1.92 20.91 -7.02
N ALA A 64 1.46 20.10 -6.07
CA ALA A 64 1.72 20.33 -4.64
C ALA A 64 3.22 20.20 -4.31
N LEU A 65 3.92 19.28 -4.99
CA LEU A 65 5.36 19.05 -4.85
C LEU A 65 6.23 20.00 -5.69
N ALA A 66 5.63 20.85 -6.52
CA ALA A 66 6.34 21.72 -7.46
C ALA A 66 7.35 22.64 -6.80
N ALA A 67 7.03 23.17 -5.62
CA ALA A 67 7.91 24.04 -4.84
C ALA A 67 8.86 23.28 -3.88
N ASP A 68 8.92 21.95 -4.00
CA ASP A 68 9.68 21.07 -3.10
C ASP A 68 9.41 21.28 -1.58
N PRO A 69 8.16 21.42 -1.15
CA PRO A 69 7.86 21.72 0.25
C PRO A 69 8.35 20.60 1.19
N PRO A 70 8.77 20.92 2.42
CA PRO A 70 9.17 19.91 3.40
C PRO A 70 7.97 19.10 3.94
N ILE A 71 6.77 19.71 3.92
CA ILE A 71 5.53 19.15 4.44
C ILE A 71 4.45 19.21 3.36
N LEU A 72 3.73 18.11 3.18
CA LEU A 72 2.58 17.99 2.29
C LEU A 72 1.32 17.77 3.11
N LEU A 73 0.39 18.71 3.03
CA LEU A 73 -0.92 18.62 3.69
C LEU A 73 -1.96 18.13 2.66
N MET A 74 -2.71 17.11 3.02
CA MET A 74 -3.80 16.57 2.20
C MET A 74 -5.07 16.53 3.03
N ASP A 75 -6.11 17.17 2.51
CA ASP A 75 -7.44 17.19 3.13
C ASP A 75 -8.38 16.36 2.27
N GLU A 76 -8.84 15.22 2.80
CA GLU A 76 -9.76 14.26 2.16
C GLU A 76 -9.37 13.91 0.70
N PRO A 77 -8.10 13.52 0.43
CA PRO A 77 -7.59 13.46 -0.94
C PRO A 77 -8.28 12.42 -1.83
N PHE A 78 -8.97 11.42 -1.24
CA PHE A 78 -9.63 10.35 -2.00
C PHE A 78 -11.14 10.22 -1.76
N ALA A 79 -11.76 11.11 -0.99
CA ALA A 79 -13.17 11.01 -0.62
C ALA A 79 -14.11 10.97 -1.85
N ALA A 80 -13.79 11.75 -2.89
CA ALA A 80 -14.59 11.86 -4.11
C ALA A 80 -14.23 10.86 -5.22
N ILE A 81 -13.39 9.86 -4.92
CA ILE A 81 -12.89 8.90 -5.91
C ILE A 81 -13.57 7.54 -5.72
N ASP A 82 -13.94 6.91 -6.84
CA ASP A 82 -14.46 5.54 -6.89
C ASP A 82 -13.56 4.54 -6.13
N PRO A 83 -14.11 3.56 -5.39
CA PRO A 83 -13.33 2.64 -4.57
C PRO A 83 -12.17 1.94 -5.29
N VAL A 84 -12.37 1.49 -6.54
CA VAL A 84 -11.32 0.76 -7.29
C VAL A 84 -10.18 1.70 -7.66
N VAL A 85 -10.50 2.93 -8.07
CA VAL A 85 -9.50 3.95 -8.43
C VAL A 85 -8.80 4.48 -7.18
N ARG A 86 -9.52 4.58 -6.06
CA ARG A 86 -9.00 5.00 -4.76
C ARG A 86 -7.89 4.08 -4.28
N GLU A 87 -8.10 2.77 -4.29
CA GLU A 87 -7.08 1.83 -3.82
C GLU A 87 -5.76 1.95 -4.59
N ARG A 88 -5.87 2.07 -5.92
CA ARG A 88 -4.70 2.27 -6.78
C ARG A 88 -3.96 3.57 -6.47
N LEU A 89 -4.69 4.66 -6.23
CA LEU A 89 -4.07 5.94 -5.87
C LEU A 89 -3.40 5.91 -4.50
N GLN A 90 -3.95 5.18 -3.55
CA GLN A 90 -3.34 4.95 -2.24
C GLN A 90 -2.03 4.18 -2.37
N ASP A 91 -1.97 3.12 -3.18
CA ASP A 91 -0.72 2.38 -3.45
C ASP A 91 0.32 3.26 -4.14
N GLU A 92 -0.11 4.09 -5.09
CA GLU A 92 0.78 5.05 -5.74
C GLU A 92 1.33 6.07 -4.73
N LEU A 93 0.51 6.56 -3.80
CA LEU A 93 0.96 7.47 -2.76
C LEU A 93 1.99 6.80 -1.82
N LEU A 94 1.78 5.54 -1.44
CA LEU A 94 2.74 4.78 -0.63
C LEU A 94 4.09 4.60 -1.34
N LEU A 95 4.07 4.22 -2.62
CA LEU A 95 5.27 4.11 -3.44
C LEU A 95 5.98 5.47 -3.61
N LEU A 96 5.20 6.54 -3.77
CA LEU A 96 5.72 7.89 -3.87
C LEU A 96 6.33 8.36 -2.55
N GLN A 97 5.69 8.10 -1.42
CA GLN A 97 6.20 8.45 -0.08
C GLN A 97 7.57 7.79 0.19
N GLN A 98 7.78 6.55 -0.24
CA GLN A 98 9.09 5.89 -0.10
C GLN A 98 10.20 6.62 -0.88
N ARG A 99 9.85 7.31 -1.97
CA ARG A 99 10.78 8.08 -2.81
C ARG A 99 10.88 9.54 -2.35
N LEU A 100 9.77 10.10 -1.89
CA LEU A 100 9.61 11.46 -1.38
C LEU A 100 9.95 11.47 0.11
N ARG A 101 11.19 11.84 0.45
CA ARG A 101 11.62 12.07 1.84
C ARG A 101 11.00 13.36 2.41
N LYS A 102 9.66 13.44 2.43
CA LYS A 102 8.85 14.58 2.85
C LYS A 102 7.86 14.13 3.92
N THR A 103 7.48 15.03 4.82
CA THR A 103 6.44 14.73 5.82
C THR A 103 5.07 14.90 5.18
N ILE A 104 4.20 13.89 5.27
CA ILE A 104 2.82 13.96 4.76
C ILE A 104 1.88 13.96 5.96
N VAL A 105 0.96 14.93 6.00
CA VAL A 105 -0.15 14.97 6.96
C VAL A 105 -1.43 14.83 6.14
N LEU A 106 -2.18 13.78 6.41
CA LEU A 106 -3.41 13.45 5.72
C LEU A 106 -4.58 13.50 6.72
N VAL A 107 -5.63 14.22 6.35
CA VAL A 107 -6.90 14.27 7.06
C VAL A 107 -7.90 13.43 6.29
N THR A 108 -8.54 12.49 6.97
CA THR A 108 -9.57 11.61 6.42
C THR A 108 -10.59 11.26 7.49
N HIS A 109 -11.84 11.10 7.08
CA HIS A 109 -12.92 10.52 7.88
C HIS A 109 -12.98 9.00 7.79
N ASP A 110 -12.20 8.37 6.89
CA ASP A 110 -12.13 6.91 6.74
C ASP A 110 -10.98 6.34 7.55
N ILE A 111 -11.33 5.58 8.60
CA ILE A 111 -10.35 4.92 9.46
C ILE A 111 -9.50 3.90 8.70
N ASN A 112 -10.04 3.23 7.68
CA ASN A 112 -9.29 2.25 6.90
C ASN A 112 -8.18 2.92 6.09
N GLU A 113 -8.45 4.12 5.57
CA GLU A 113 -7.45 4.93 4.89
C GLU A 113 -6.33 5.33 5.85
N ALA A 114 -6.68 5.85 7.04
CA ALA A 114 -5.71 6.21 8.07
C ALA A 114 -4.87 5.00 8.50
N ILE A 115 -5.50 3.83 8.68
CA ILE A 115 -4.82 2.57 9.00
C ILE A 115 -3.90 2.14 7.88
N ARG A 116 -4.28 2.28 6.61
CA ARG A 116 -3.47 1.84 5.48
C ARG A 116 -2.26 2.75 5.25
N LEU A 117 -2.48 4.07 5.21
CA LEU A 117 -1.49 5.07 4.79
C LEU A 117 -0.65 5.63 5.93
N GLY A 118 -1.17 5.65 7.15
CA GLY A 118 -0.55 6.34 8.28
C GLY A 118 0.58 5.56 8.92
N ASP A 119 1.71 6.23 9.18
CA ASP A 119 2.74 5.76 10.11
C ASP A 119 2.28 5.93 11.57
N ARG A 120 1.58 7.04 11.84
CA ARG A 120 0.90 7.38 13.10
C ARG A 120 -0.44 8.00 12.78
N ILE A 121 -1.44 7.74 13.62
CA ILE A 121 -2.81 8.22 13.43
C ILE A 121 -3.21 9.00 14.68
N ALA A 122 -3.72 10.21 14.47
CA ALA A 122 -4.38 11.00 15.50
C ALA A 122 -5.90 10.91 15.27
N ILE A 123 -6.60 10.30 16.23
CA ILE A 123 -8.07 10.22 16.22
C ILE A 123 -8.60 11.36 17.07
N PHE A 124 -9.45 12.18 16.46
CA PHE A 124 -10.14 13.27 17.14
C PHE A 124 -11.61 12.89 17.36
N GLN A 125 -12.17 13.30 18.50
CA GLN A 125 -13.58 13.17 18.82
C GLN A 125 -14.30 14.53 18.72
N GLU A 126 -15.60 14.53 19.01
CA GLU A 126 -16.42 15.75 19.02
C GLU A 126 -15.78 16.84 19.89
N GLY A 127 -15.85 18.10 19.42
CA GLY A 127 -15.16 19.23 20.06
C GLY A 127 -13.68 19.37 19.70
N GLY A 128 -13.13 18.51 18.84
CA GLY A 128 -11.73 18.60 18.40
C GLY A 128 -10.73 18.08 19.44
N GLU A 129 -11.21 17.27 20.39
CA GLU A 129 -10.37 16.66 21.41
C GLU A 129 -9.63 15.45 20.84
N LEU A 130 -8.33 15.34 21.15
CA LEU A 130 -7.54 14.19 20.74
C LEU A 130 -7.91 12.96 21.59
N ALA A 131 -8.60 12.00 20.97
CA ALA A 131 -8.99 10.76 21.62
C ALA A 131 -7.81 9.77 21.74
N GLN A 132 -6.99 9.64 20.70
CA GLN A 132 -5.81 8.78 20.71
C GLN A 132 -4.80 9.18 19.63
N PHE A 133 -3.50 9.12 19.95
CA PHE A 133 -2.42 9.28 18.97
C PHE A 133 -1.40 8.15 19.10
N ALA A 134 -1.40 7.21 18.17
CA ALA A 134 -0.49 6.08 18.19
C ALA A 134 -0.27 5.49 16.79
N THR A 135 0.55 4.43 16.69
CA THR A 135 0.69 3.67 15.44
C THR A 135 -0.62 2.92 15.12
N PRO A 136 -0.87 2.59 13.84
CA PRO A 136 -2.04 1.79 13.47
C PRO A 136 -2.16 0.50 14.28
N ASP A 137 -1.06 -0.23 14.46
CA ASP A 137 -1.05 -1.49 15.22
C ASP A 137 -1.47 -1.32 16.68
N HIS A 138 -1.04 -0.23 17.31
CA HIS A 138 -1.41 0.07 18.70
C HIS A 138 -2.87 0.51 18.81
N ILE A 139 -3.37 1.29 17.85
CA ILE A 139 -4.79 1.68 17.80
C ILE A 139 -5.69 0.45 17.67
N LEU A 140 -5.31 -0.49 16.81
CA LEU A 140 -6.06 -1.73 16.57
C LEU A 140 -6.03 -2.69 17.76
N SER A 141 -4.90 -2.80 18.46
CA SER A 141 -4.73 -3.76 19.56
C SER A 141 -5.08 -3.19 20.93
N HIS A 142 -4.87 -1.89 21.13
CA HIS A 142 -5.03 -1.18 22.40
C HIS A 142 -5.74 0.16 22.17
N PRO A 143 -7.03 0.14 21.78
CA PRO A 143 -7.83 1.35 21.65
C PRO A 143 -8.04 1.99 23.03
N ALA A 144 -7.82 3.30 23.12
CA ALA A 144 -7.75 4.04 24.38
C ALA A 144 -9.11 4.25 25.05
N SER A 145 -10.21 4.13 24.31
CA SER A 145 -11.58 4.31 24.82
C SER A 145 -12.60 3.51 24.01
N ASP A 146 -13.82 3.39 24.55
CA ASP A 146 -14.95 2.78 23.82
C ASP A 146 -15.39 3.59 22.61
N PHE A 147 -15.11 4.89 22.59
CA PHE A 147 -15.25 5.70 21.38
C PHE A 147 -14.28 5.20 20.30
N VAL A 148 -12.98 5.08 20.60
CA VAL A 148 -11.98 4.62 19.63
C VAL A 148 -12.29 3.19 19.16
N ARG A 149 -12.71 2.29 20.07
CA ARG A 149 -13.17 0.93 19.71
C ARG A 149 -14.30 0.94 18.69
N ARG A 150 -15.34 1.74 18.94
CA ARG A 150 -16.49 1.86 18.02
C ARG A 150 -16.10 2.51 16.71
N PHE A 151 -15.18 3.48 16.74
CA PHE A 151 -14.70 4.19 15.56
C PHE A 151 -13.91 3.29 14.61
N ILE A 152 -13.08 2.37 15.12
CA ILE A 152 -12.34 1.39 14.31
C ILE A 152 -13.28 0.34 13.68
N GLY A 153 -14.38 0.02 14.37
CA GLY A 153 -15.35 -0.97 13.93
C GLY A 153 -15.09 -2.39 14.45
N PRO A 154 -15.90 -3.38 14.01
CA PRO A 154 -16.01 -4.68 14.67
C PRO A 154 -14.85 -5.66 14.42
N GLU A 155 -14.00 -5.46 13.41
CA GLU A 155 -12.96 -6.43 13.02
C GLU A 155 -11.52 -5.86 12.98
N PRO A 156 -11.02 -5.24 14.07
CA PRO A 156 -9.69 -4.64 14.12
C PRO A 156 -8.56 -5.65 13.87
N ASN A 157 -8.78 -6.90 14.28
CA ASN A 157 -7.81 -7.98 14.08
C ASN A 157 -7.63 -8.33 12.58
N LEU A 158 -8.72 -8.37 11.80
CA LEU A 158 -8.63 -8.65 10.36
C LEU A 158 -7.99 -7.49 9.60
N GLN A 159 -8.27 -6.25 10.00
CA GLN A 159 -7.60 -5.08 9.46
C GLN A 159 -6.08 -5.12 9.72
N ARG A 160 -5.66 -5.56 10.92
CA ARG A 160 -4.24 -5.73 11.26
C ARG A 160 -3.55 -6.77 10.39
N LEU A 161 -4.20 -7.89 10.08
CA LEU A 161 -3.65 -8.90 9.16
C LEU A 161 -3.41 -8.34 7.75
N GLY A 162 -4.14 -7.30 7.35
CA GLY A 162 -3.93 -6.60 6.07
C GLY A 162 -2.62 -5.81 5.99
N ARG A 163 -1.93 -5.56 7.11
CA ARG A 163 -0.66 -4.80 7.15
C ARG A 163 0.58 -5.67 7.23
N ILE A 164 0.43 -6.89 7.72
CA ILE A 164 1.55 -7.83 7.90
C ILE A 164 1.76 -8.57 6.58
N GLN A 165 2.92 -8.40 5.96
CA GLN A 165 3.28 -9.18 4.77
C GLN A 165 3.73 -10.58 5.17
N VAL A 166 3.38 -11.59 4.37
CA VAL A 166 3.77 -12.99 4.58
C VAL A 166 5.29 -13.13 4.69
N GLY A 167 6.05 -12.35 3.92
CA GLY A 167 7.51 -12.35 3.96
C GLY A 167 8.14 -11.80 5.24
N GLN A 168 7.38 -11.11 6.09
CA GLN A 168 7.85 -10.58 7.38
C GLN A 168 7.79 -11.62 8.50
N LEU A 169 7.16 -12.76 8.26
CA LEU A 169 6.97 -13.81 9.25
C LEU A 169 8.14 -14.81 9.24
N PRO A 170 8.48 -15.39 10.39
CA PRO A 170 9.41 -16.51 10.45
C PRO A 170 8.92 -17.64 9.56
N ARG A 171 9.75 -18.05 8.61
CA ARG A 171 9.44 -19.19 7.75
C ARG A 171 9.81 -20.47 8.48
N HIS A 172 8.83 -21.37 8.52
CA HIS A 172 9.01 -22.74 8.96
C HIS A 172 8.70 -23.66 7.79
N ASP A 173 9.51 -24.70 7.62
CA ASP A 173 9.28 -25.66 6.56
C ASP A 173 8.64 -26.93 7.13
N VAL A 174 7.72 -27.50 6.37
CA VAL A 174 7.27 -28.87 6.59
C VAL A 174 8.34 -29.84 6.08
N PRO A 175 8.30 -31.14 6.43
CA PRO A 175 9.19 -32.12 5.83
C PRO A 175 9.07 -32.11 4.30
N LEU A 176 10.19 -31.85 3.63
CA LEU A 176 10.27 -31.74 2.17
C LEU A 176 10.73 -33.07 1.56
N ILE A 177 10.12 -33.47 0.46
CA ILE A 177 10.51 -34.65 -0.32
C ILE A 177 10.55 -34.33 -1.81
N ASP A 178 11.33 -35.07 -2.58
CA ASP A 178 11.36 -34.96 -4.04
C ASP A 178 10.30 -35.84 -4.71
N GLU A 179 10.26 -35.82 -6.04
CA GLU A 179 9.38 -36.64 -6.87
C GLU A 179 9.56 -38.16 -6.65
N SER A 180 10.72 -38.58 -6.12
CA SER A 180 11.01 -39.97 -5.74
C SER A 180 10.65 -40.30 -4.29
N LEU A 181 10.01 -39.36 -3.58
CA LEU A 181 9.67 -39.42 -2.16
C LEU A 181 10.89 -39.46 -1.22
N SER A 182 12.05 -39.03 -1.71
CA SER A 182 13.29 -38.94 -0.93
C SER A 182 13.36 -37.61 -0.17
N PRO A 183 13.84 -37.58 1.10
CA PRO A 183 13.93 -36.35 1.88
C PRO A 183 14.83 -35.29 1.24
N ILE A 184 14.35 -34.05 1.23
CA ILE A 184 15.10 -32.86 0.81
C ILE A 184 15.50 -32.06 2.05
N ALA A 185 16.76 -31.63 2.11
CA ALA A 185 17.22 -30.73 3.15
C ALA A 185 16.49 -29.37 3.09
N SER A 186 15.91 -28.95 4.21
CA SER A 186 15.27 -27.66 4.37
C SER A 186 16.27 -26.62 4.91
N PRO A 187 16.26 -25.38 4.39
CA PRO A 187 17.03 -24.26 4.94
C PRO A 187 16.38 -23.61 6.17
N HIS A 188 15.17 -24.01 6.55
CA HIS A 188 14.40 -23.41 7.64
C HIS A 188 14.08 -24.45 8.74
N PRO A 189 13.75 -24.00 9.97
CA PRO A 189 13.40 -24.92 11.05
C PRO A 189 12.18 -25.77 10.66
N PRO A 190 12.24 -27.11 10.84
CA PRO A 190 11.13 -27.96 10.50
C PRO A 190 9.98 -27.78 11.49
N VAL A 191 8.75 -27.83 11.00
CA VAL A 191 7.53 -27.94 11.80
C VAL A 191 6.98 -29.37 11.71
N ALA A 192 6.48 -29.87 12.84
CA ALA A 192 5.81 -31.16 12.88
C ALA A 192 4.56 -31.11 12.01
N SER A 193 4.53 -31.92 10.96
CA SER A 193 3.42 -32.01 10.02
C SER A 193 3.15 -33.49 9.70
N PRO A 194 1.87 -33.91 9.68
CA PRO A 194 1.51 -35.24 9.19
C PRO A 194 1.72 -35.39 7.68
N LEU A 195 1.78 -34.27 6.95
CA LEU A 195 1.96 -34.22 5.50
C LEU A 195 3.38 -33.77 5.14
N ARG A 196 3.88 -34.28 4.02
CA ARG A 196 5.16 -33.89 3.41
C ARG A 196 4.90 -33.10 2.13
N LEU A 197 5.69 -32.06 1.87
CA LEU A 197 5.56 -31.30 0.62
C LEU A 197 6.48 -31.89 -0.45
N VAL A 198 5.90 -32.31 -1.58
CA VAL A 198 6.64 -32.80 -2.75
C VAL A 198 7.09 -31.61 -3.59
N LEU A 199 8.39 -31.54 -3.88
CA LEU A 199 8.98 -30.50 -4.71
C LEU A 199 9.52 -31.08 -6.02
N ASP A 200 9.41 -30.30 -7.10
CA ASP A 200 10.08 -30.62 -8.37
C ASP A 200 11.60 -30.35 -8.29
N LYS A 201 12.33 -30.72 -9.35
CA LYS A 201 13.77 -30.44 -9.50
C LYS A 201 14.17 -28.96 -9.37
N LYS A 202 13.23 -28.02 -9.56
CA LYS A 202 13.41 -26.57 -9.43
C LYS A 202 12.96 -26.04 -8.06
N ARG A 203 12.68 -26.92 -7.09
CA ARG A 203 12.15 -26.60 -5.76
C ARG A 203 10.77 -25.92 -5.77
N ARG A 204 9.95 -26.19 -6.79
CA ARG A 204 8.58 -25.70 -6.86
C ARG A 204 7.62 -26.72 -6.22
N PRO A 205 6.62 -26.27 -5.44
CA PRO A 205 5.60 -27.16 -4.87
C PRO A 205 4.82 -27.90 -5.96
N LEU A 206 4.68 -29.22 -5.81
CA LEU A 206 3.99 -30.09 -6.77
C LEU A 206 2.69 -30.65 -6.19
N ASN A 207 2.74 -31.18 -4.98
CA ASN A 207 1.60 -31.71 -4.22
C ASN A 207 2.01 -31.99 -2.77
N TRP A 208 1.03 -32.26 -1.91
CA TRP A 208 1.26 -32.83 -0.59
C TRP A 208 1.21 -34.36 -0.63
N PHE A 209 2.03 -35.02 0.18
CA PHE A 209 2.03 -36.46 0.34
C PHE A 209 1.70 -36.85 1.79
N ASP A 210 0.69 -37.70 1.95
CA ASP A 210 0.33 -38.32 3.22
C ASP A 210 1.04 -39.68 3.33
N PRO A 211 2.06 -39.83 4.21
CA PRO A 211 2.81 -41.07 4.33
C PRO A 211 2.00 -42.19 5.00
N VAL A 212 0.95 -41.87 5.75
CA VAL A 212 0.10 -42.83 6.45
C VAL A 212 -0.91 -43.42 5.47
N LYS A 213 -1.61 -42.56 4.72
CA LYS A 213 -2.62 -42.97 3.74
C LYS A 213 -2.06 -43.29 2.35
N ARG A 214 -0.77 -43.01 2.12
CA ARG A 214 -0.07 -43.16 0.83
C ARG A 214 -0.82 -42.51 -0.34
N ARG A 215 -1.32 -41.30 -0.12
CA ARG A 215 -2.05 -40.53 -1.14
C ARG A 215 -1.43 -39.16 -1.32
N THR A 216 -1.60 -38.61 -2.51
CA THR A 216 -1.26 -37.22 -2.80
C THR A 216 -2.49 -36.34 -2.64
N LEU A 217 -2.28 -35.10 -2.20
CA LEU A 217 -3.29 -34.05 -2.11
C LEU A 217 -2.80 -32.86 -2.95
N PRO A 218 -3.70 -32.14 -3.63
CA PRO A 218 -3.30 -30.98 -4.43
C PRO A 218 -2.62 -29.92 -3.56
N VAL A 219 -1.72 -29.15 -4.17
CA VAL A 219 -1.17 -27.93 -3.57
C VAL A 219 -1.79 -26.73 -4.28
N ASP A 220 -2.32 -25.79 -3.49
CA ASP A 220 -2.86 -24.55 -4.04
C ASP A 220 -1.76 -23.59 -4.48
N ALA A 221 -2.17 -22.47 -5.08
CA ALA A 221 -1.27 -21.44 -5.52
C ALA A 221 -0.39 -20.94 -4.35
N PRO A 222 0.95 -20.86 -4.52
CA PRO A 222 1.82 -20.41 -3.45
C PRO A 222 1.57 -18.94 -3.12
N LEU A 223 1.58 -18.61 -1.83
CA LEU A 223 1.56 -17.23 -1.36
C LEU A 223 2.89 -16.55 -1.67
N ALA A 224 2.84 -15.37 -2.28
CA ALA A 224 4.00 -14.52 -2.48
C ALA A 224 4.36 -13.77 -1.19
N ALA A 225 5.64 -13.47 -1.00
CA ALA A 225 6.13 -12.74 0.16
C ALA A 225 5.47 -11.36 0.34
N ILE A 226 5.02 -10.74 -0.76
CA ILE A 226 4.32 -9.46 -0.78
C ILE A 226 2.84 -9.54 -0.39
N ASN A 227 2.25 -10.74 -0.36
CA ASN A 227 0.85 -10.89 0.05
C ASN A 227 0.71 -10.58 1.54
N THR A 228 -0.48 -10.12 1.94
CA THR A 228 -0.78 -9.81 3.33
C THR A 228 -1.32 -11.04 4.05
N LEU A 229 -1.21 -11.10 5.38
CA LEU A 229 -1.81 -12.18 6.16
C LEU A 229 -3.32 -12.26 6.00
N ARG A 230 -3.99 -11.13 5.73
CA ARG A 230 -5.44 -11.14 5.42
C ARG A 230 -5.72 -11.89 4.12
N PHE A 231 -4.93 -11.65 3.07
CA PHE A 231 -5.06 -12.40 1.81
C PHE A 231 -4.81 -13.90 2.04
N ALA A 232 -3.77 -14.25 2.80
CA ALA A 232 -3.46 -15.63 3.15
C ALA A 232 -4.60 -16.30 3.94
N TYR A 233 -5.20 -15.58 4.89
CA TYR A 233 -6.33 -16.08 5.67
C TYR A 233 -7.59 -16.29 4.82
N SER A 234 -7.93 -15.35 3.94
CA SER A 234 -9.06 -15.51 3.01
C SER A 234 -8.86 -16.71 2.07
N ALA A 235 -7.67 -16.89 1.53
CA ALA A 235 -7.35 -18.03 0.66
C ALA A 235 -7.43 -19.41 1.37
N LEU A 236 -7.43 -19.45 2.70
CA LEU A 236 -7.64 -20.68 3.48
C LEU A 236 -9.12 -21.00 3.75
N LEU A 237 -10.00 -20.00 3.60
CA LEU A 237 -11.44 -20.13 3.86
C LEU A 237 -12.24 -20.44 2.58
N ASP A 238 -11.68 -20.17 1.42
CA ASP A 238 -12.23 -20.49 0.09
C ASP A 238 -11.95 -21.95 -0.30
#